data_AF-A0A9Q4DK71-F1
#
_entry.id   AF-A0A9Q4DK71-F1
#
_cell.length_a   1.000
_cell.length_b   1.000
_cell.length_c   1.000
_cell.angle_alpha   90.00
_cell.angle_beta   90.00
_cell.angle_gamma   90.00
#
_symmetry.space_group_name_H-M   'P 1'
#
loop_
_entity.id
_entity.type
_entity.pdbx_description
1 polymer ?
#
loop_
_entity_poly.entity_id
_entity_poly.type
_entity_poly.pdbx_seq_one_letter_code
_entity_poly.pdbx_strand_id
1 'polypeptide(L)'
;MLGDDERKAVDEVIASGMVAQGPQVHAFEDEFSSQVVDGVHCVAVNSGTSALHIGLLASGIGEGDEVIVPSFTFAATGNSVALSGAKPV
;
A
#
# COMPACT_ATOMS: atom_id res chain seq x y z
N MET A 1 0.62 13.24 -14.46
CA MET A 1 -0.50 14.07 -14.96
C MET A 1 -1.56 13.10 -15.44
N LEU A 2 -2.83 13.25 -15.02
CA LEU A 2 -3.92 12.34 -15.39
C LEU A 2 -4.47 12.70 -16.78
N GLY A 3 -4.72 11.69 -17.62
CA GLY A 3 -5.19 11.81 -19.01
C GLY A 3 -6.59 11.21 -19.25
N ASP A 4 -6.93 11.01 -20.52
CA ASP A 4 -8.26 10.52 -20.94
C ASP A 4 -8.49 9.06 -20.52
N ASP A 5 -7.44 8.25 -20.47
CA ASP A 5 -7.50 6.86 -20.02
C ASP A 5 -7.90 6.78 -18.54
N GLU A 6 -7.29 7.59 -17.66
CA GLU A 6 -7.68 7.64 -16.25
C GLU A 6 -9.11 8.17 -16.05
N ARG A 7 -9.55 9.15 -16.86
CA ARG A 7 -10.93 9.64 -16.80
C ARG A 7 -11.92 8.54 -17.15
N LYS A 8 -11.67 7.82 -18.25
CA LYS A 8 -12.52 6.73 -18.70
C LYS A 8 -12.61 5.62 -17.64
N ALA A 9 -11.49 5.24 -17.03
CA ALA A 9 -11.47 4.24 -15.96
C ALA A 9 -12.29 4.67 -14.73
N VAL A 10 -12.20 5.95 -14.34
CA VAL A 10 -13.04 6.50 -13.25
C VAL A 10 -14.52 6.50 -13.61
N ASP A 11 -14.88 6.91 -14.84
CA ASP A 11 -16.26 6.94 -15.30
C ASP A 11 -16.88 5.53 -15.32
N GLU A 12 -16.11 4.51 -15.73
CA GLU A 12 -16.54 3.10 -15.70
C GLU A 12 -16.83 2.62 -14.26
N VAL A 13 -15.99 2.98 -13.30
CA VAL A 13 -16.22 2.67 -11.88
C VAL A 13 -17.49 3.36 -11.36
N ILE A 14 -17.65 4.65 -11.65
CA ILE A 14 -18.84 5.42 -11.24
C ILE A 14 -20.11 4.81 -11.84
N ALA A 15 -20.09 4.49 -13.14
CA ALA A 15 -21.22 3.88 -13.84
C ALA A 15 -21.59 2.49 -13.29
N SER A 16 -20.61 1.74 -12.78
CA SER A 16 -20.84 0.42 -12.17
C SER A 16 -21.54 0.47 -10.80
N GLY A 17 -21.50 1.62 -10.11
CA GLY A 17 -21.97 1.78 -8.73
C GLY A 17 -21.07 1.16 -7.65
N MET A 18 -20.02 0.42 -8.03
CA MET A 18 -19.07 -0.23 -7.12
C MET A 18 -17.83 0.67 -6.90
N VAL A 19 -17.99 1.73 -6.11
CA VAL A 19 -16.97 2.78 -5.94
C VAL A 19 -15.93 2.53 -4.84
N ALA A 20 -16.04 1.41 -4.12
CA ALA A 20 -15.12 1.02 -3.05
C ALA A 20 -14.20 -0.12 -3.52
N GLN A 21 -13.68 -0.92 -2.58
CA GLN A 21 -12.93 -2.13 -2.91
C GLN A 21 -13.82 -3.08 -3.74
N GLY A 22 -13.32 -3.50 -4.89
CA GLY A 22 -14.11 -4.23 -5.88
C GLY A 22 -13.28 -4.75 -7.05
N PRO A 23 -13.92 -5.10 -8.18
CA PRO A 23 -13.26 -5.78 -9.30
C PRO A 23 -12.05 -5.02 -9.87
N GLN A 24 -12.10 -3.68 -9.93
CA GLN A 24 -10.98 -2.87 -10.42
C GLN A 24 -9.76 -2.92 -9.49
N VAL A 25 -9.98 -3.02 -8.16
CA VAL A 25 -8.88 -3.18 -7.20
C VAL A 25 -8.24 -4.56 -7.36
N HIS A 26 -9.06 -5.61 -7.51
CA HIS A 26 -8.56 -6.97 -7.69
C HIS A 26 -7.79 -7.13 -9.01
N ALA A 27 -8.31 -6.58 -10.11
CA ALA A 27 -7.61 -6.56 -11.39
C ALA A 27 -6.26 -5.84 -11.27
N PHE A 28 -6.23 -4.69 -10.59
CA PHE A 28 -4.97 -3.98 -10.33
C PHE A 28 -3.99 -4.80 -9.49
N GLU A 29 -4.43 -5.53 -8.47
CA GLU A 29 -3.58 -6.40 -7.67
C GLU A 29 -2.95 -7.52 -8.51
N ASP A 30 -3.73 -8.18 -9.37
CA ASP A 30 -3.27 -9.24 -10.26
C ASP A 30 -2.30 -8.70 -11.33
N GLU A 31 -2.66 -7.59 -11.97
CA GLU A 31 -1.82 -6.91 -12.96
C GLU A 31 -0.50 -6.46 -12.33
N PHE A 32 -0.55 -5.82 -11.16
CA PHE A 32 0.64 -5.33 -10.49
C PHE A 32 1.55 -6.48 -10.04
N SER A 33 0.97 -7.55 -9.48
CA SER A 33 1.69 -8.79 -9.12
C SER A 33 2.50 -9.35 -10.30
N SER A 34 1.90 -9.38 -11.50
CA SER A 34 2.59 -9.84 -12.72
C SER A 34 3.76 -8.95 -13.18
N GLN A 35 3.83 -7.70 -12.72
CA GLN A 35 4.85 -6.72 -13.15
C GLN A 35 6.03 -6.59 -12.17
N VAL A 36 5.89 -7.04 -10.92
CA VAL A 36 6.94 -6.88 -9.90
C VAL A 36 7.93 -8.05 -9.87
N VAL A 37 7.51 -9.21 -9.38
CA VAL A 37 8.31 -10.42 -9.23
C VAL A 37 7.38 -11.61 -9.37
N ASP A 38 7.74 -12.59 -10.19
CA ASP A 38 6.93 -13.80 -10.36
C ASP A 38 6.65 -14.49 -9.01
N GLY A 39 5.36 -14.73 -8.75
CA GLY A 39 4.90 -15.47 -7.58
C GLY A 39 4.67 -14.65 -6.30
N VAL A 40 4.76 -13.31 -6.35
CA VAL A 40 4.40 -12.48 -5.19
C VAL A 40 2.92 -12.09 -5.20
N HIS A 41 2.28 -12.12 -4.03
CA HIS A 41 0.93 -11.58 -3.87
C HIS A 41 1.00 -10.07 -3.62
N CYS A 42 0.09 -9.32 -4.25
CA CYS A 42 -0.02 -7.87 -4.06
C CYS A 42 -1.35 -7.52 -3.39
N VAL A 43 -1.32 -6.52 -2.50
CA VAL A 43 -2.49 -6.01 -1.80
C VAL A 43 -2.51 -4.50 -1.95
N ALA A 44 -3.57 -3.97 -2.55
CA ALA A 44 -3.75 -2.54 -2.72
C ALA A 44 -4.27 -1.91 -1.42
N VAL A 45 -3.68 -0.77 -1.04
CA VAL A 45 -4.08 0.00 0.13
C VAL A 45 -4.14 1.49 -0.22
N ASN A 46 -4.80 2.27 0.63
CA ASN A 46 -5.10 3.67 0.36
C ASN A 46 -3.87 4.62 0.34
N SER A 47 -2.71 4.19 0.82
CA SER A 47 -1.47 4.99 0.84
C SER A 47 -0.23 4.14 1.10
N GLY A 48 0.95 4.68 0.76
CA GLY A 48 2.22 4.07 1.11
C GLY A 48 2.45 3.98 2.63
N THR A 49 1.93 4.91 3.42
CA THR A 49 2.00 4.84 4.90
C THR A 49 1.23 3.63 5.42
N SER A 50 0.01 3.40 4.92
CA SER A 50 -0.78 2.22 5.28
C SER A 50 -0.09 0.93 4.86
N ALA A 51 0.56 0.92 3.69
CA ALA A 51 1.33 -0.23 3.21
C ALA A 51 2.49 -0.57 4.14
N LEU A 52 3.26 0.43 4.56
CA LEU A 52 4.34 0.26 5.54
C LEU A 52 3.81 -0.24 6.88
N HIS A 53 2.76 0.40 7.40
CA HIS A 53 2.20 0.06 8.71
C HIS A 53 1.64 -1.38 8.74
N ILE A 54 0.80 -1.76 7.77
CA ILE A 54 0.25 -3.13 7.74
C ILE A 54 1.35 -4.17 7.47
N GLY A 55 2.37 -3.82 6.69
CA GLY A 55 3.53 -4.70 6.44
C GLY A 55 4.33 -4.99 7.72
N LEU A 56 4.53 -3.98 8.57
CA LEU A 56 5.20 -4.14 9.86
C LEU A 56 4.37 -5.03 10.80
N LEU A 57 3.07 -4.75 10.95
CA LEU A 57 2.17 -5.54 11.77
C LEU A 57 2.08 -7.00 11.28
N ALA A 58 1.97 -7.21 9.97
CA ALA A 58 1.93 -8.55 9.37
C ALA A 58 3.25 -9.32 9.54
N SER A 59 4.37 -8.60 9.71
CA SER A 59 5.69 -9.18 10.02
C SER A 59 5.90 -9.47 11.51
N GLY A 60 4.91 -9.16 12.36
CA GLY A 60 4.97 -9.37 13.80
C GLY A 60 5.75 -8.30 14.58
N ILE A 61 6.07 -7.17 13.95
CA ILE A 61 6.76 -6.06 14.61
C ILE A 61 5.82 -5.35 15.59
N GLY A 62 6.29 -5.10 16.81
CA GLY A 62 5.49 -4.49 17.86
C GLY A 62 6.30 -3.85 19.00
N GLU A 63 5.66 -3.74 20.16
CA GLU A 63 6.28 -3.18 21.36
C GLU A 63 7.56 -3.93 21.76
N GLY A 64 8.64 -3.17 21.99
CA GLY A 64 9.94 -3.71 22.38
C GLY A 64 10.88 -3.99 21.20
N ASP A 65 10.38 -4.00 19.96
CA ASP A 65 11.23 -4.16 18.77
C ASP A 65 11.92 -2.86 18.36
N GLU A 66 13.08 -2.98 17.72
CA GLU A 66 13.79 -1.89 17.05
C GLU A 66 13.86 -2.14 15.55
N VAL A 67 13.61 -1.09 14.74
CA VAL A 67 13.67 -1.16 13.28
C VAL A 67 14.63 -0.10 12.75
N ILE A 68 15.63 -0.52 11.99
CA ILE A 68 16.62 0.37 11.39
C ILE A 68 15.96 1.21 10.29
N VAL A 69 16.03 2.53 10.42
CA VAL A 69 15.43 3.49 9.47
C VAL A 69 16.47 4.52 9.02
N PRO A 70 16.67 4.73 7.71
CA PRO A 70 17.53 5.81 7.24
C PRO A 70 17.03 7.18 7.73
N SER A 71 17.92 8.01 8.27
CA SER A 71 17.55 9.35 8.74
C SER A 71 17.09 10.28 7.61
N PHE A 72 17.52 10.01 6.38
CA PHE A 72 17.10 10.74 5.18
C PHE A 72 16.14 9.90 4.35
N THR A 73 14.85 9.97 4.68
CA THR A 73 13.74 9.30 3.98
C THR A 73 12.44 10.08 4.20
N PHE A 74 11.33 9.66 3.58
CA PHE A 74 10.02 10.23 3.88
C PHE A 74 9.56 9.84 5.29
N ALA A 75 8.91 10.76 6.01
CA ALA A 75 8.56 10.58 7.43
C ALA A 75 7.70 9.33 7.70
N ALA A 76 6.90 8.87 6.73
CA ALA A 76 6.09 7.66 6.86
C ALA A 76 6.92 6.41 7.23
N THR A 77 8.18 6.32 6.80
CA THR A 77 9.05 5.18 7.10
C THR A 77 9.25 5.01 8.60
N GLY A 78 9.70 6.06 9.30
CA GLY A 78 9.87 6.03 10.75
C GLY A 78 8.54 6.07 11.52
N ASN A 79 7.56 6.84 11.02
CA ASN A 79 6.25 6.94 11.67
C ASN A 79 5.51 5.59 11.68
N SER A 80 5.62 4.78 10.62
CA SER A 80 4.96 3.48 10.58
C SER A 80 5.54 2.50 11.59
N VAL A 81 6.86 2.56 11.84
CA VAL A 81 7.52 1.82 12.93
C VAL A 81 6.97 2.24 14.28
N ALA A 82 6.96 3.55 14.55
CA ALA A 82 6.47 4.10 15.81
C ALA A 82 4.97 3.79 16.05
N LEU A 83 4.14 3.85 15.00
CA LEU A 83 2.72 3.51 15.07
C LEU A 83 2.46 2.02 15.35
N SER A 84 3.40 1.15 14.96
CA SER A 84 3.34 -0.28 15.29
C SER A 84 3.70 -0.57 16.75
N GLY A 85 4.17 0.43 17.52
CA GLY A 85 4.66 0.27 18.90
C GLY A 85 6.16 0.02 19.00
N ALA A 86 6.85 -0.15 17.88
CA ALA A 86 8.30 -0.37 17.81
C ALA A 86 9.08 0.96 17.84
N LYS A 87 10.40 0.88 18.03
CA LYS A 87 11.30 2.04 18.04
C LYS A 87 12.09 2.14 16.73
N PRO A 88 11.95 3.24 15.95
CA PRO A 88 12.83 3.49 14.83
C PRO A 88 14.23 3.86 15.34
N VAL A 89 15.28 3.25 14.76
CA VAL A 89 16.69 3.47 15.11
C VAL A 89 17.53 3.92 13.92
#